data_AF-A0A7C4HFU4-F1
#
_entry.id   AF-A0A7C4HFU4-F1
#
_cell.length_a   1.000
_cell.length_b   1.000
_cell.length_c   1.000
_cell.angle_alpha   90.00
_cell.angle_beta   90.00
_cell.angle_gamma   90.00
#
_symmetry.space_group_name_H-M   'P 1'
#
loop_
_entity.id
_entity.type
_entity.pdbx_description
1 polymer ?
#
loop_
_entity_poly.entity_id
_entity_poly.type
_entity_poly.pdbx_seq_one_letter_code
_entity_poly.pdbx_strand_id
1 'polypeptide(L)'
;MLELVSKDSGASRRIYIVDAHHHLGVDVDGQSNRNPAAPGGTFDFCLRLGSHLLKVLSNEKVDLKFQPHGFLKELLESEEKWRETLNGTWVIDQTVVFPFNDEFKWKEGDEGKATYWRSNDNVYRWVSRAPYSLKLIGYSRMVPLEGEVAIRELHRSITQLGLRGVKLHPRSDGWSNEIDSEPVVNFLTEAAKLGVPVIFDTRGFNQVVDIASATTKARTKLAKIDKSLARQLKVIIAHIGFHLSYDELYTVLSHPNIYGEISGIHNAGIRKLFEEAPHRLKESLGLYRSWSEKIIFGTDFPYFDVHHAVQFISYTLSEDFPGTIEDAQRILGINILRLIPPKLRSLPQKAESVHVDKTDLPTAKRMLASKMAKLFSEGKLDISSFEVFLSLPPRVSVRDDCLLLVKGKRGNGDYFPFIILTMMGLGVIARLDFDTSSFKPLISRELGFDDFPPRRHLYNVLWPNTTEKNQLEIEKKICFLLKPLSGSEGEPEEKLNAS
;
A
#
# COMPACT_ATOMS: atom_id res chain seq x y z
N MET A 1 -6.14 -5.38 -11.06
CA MET A 1 -7.28 -4.46 -10.91
C MET A 1 -8.49 -5.17 -11.46
N LEU A 2 -9.61 -5.01 -10.78
CA LEU A 2 -10.90 -5.46 -11.28
C LEU A 2 -11.42 -4.46 -12.31
N GLU A 3 -11.76 -4.95 -13.50
CA GLU A 3 -12.42 -4.18 -14.54
C GLU A 3 -13.81 -4.76 -14.80
N LEU A 4 -14.83 -3.93 -14.61
CA LEU A 4 -16.24 -4.19 -14.92
C LEU A 4 -16.53 -3.61 -16.29
N VAL A 5 -16.88 -4.44 -17.28
CA VAL A 5 -17.16 -4.01 -18.66
C VAL A 5 -18.63 -4.25 -18.98
N SER A 6 -19.36 -3.20 -19.32
CA SER A 6 -20.73 -3.31 -19.83
C SER A 6 -20.71 -3.98 -21.21
N LYS A 7 -21.45 -5.09 -21.35
CA LYS A 7 -21.59 -5.80 -22.62
C LYS A 7 -22.41 -5.02 -23.65
N ASP A 8 -23.37 -4.21 -23.19
CA ASP A 8 -24.25 -3.42 -24.05
C ASP A 8 -23.55 -2.17 -24.61
N SER A 9 -22.79 -1.46 -23.77
CA SER A 9 -22.20 -0.16 -24.14
C SER A 9 -20.70 -0.20 -24.39
N GLY A 10 -20.01 -1.27 -23.99
CA GLY A 10 -18.54 -1.36 -23.96
C GLY A 10 -17.87 -0.48 -22.90
N ALA A 11 -18.65 0.29 -22.11
CA ALA A 11 -18.09 1.14 -21.06
C ALA A 11 -17.45 0.28 -19.97
N SER A 12 -16.25 0.68 -19.51
CA SER A 12 -15.56 -0.02 -18.43
C SER A 12 -15.33 0.85 -17.20
N ARG A 13 -15.41 0.21 -16.02
CA ARG A 13 -15.05 0.80 -14.73
C ARG A 13 -14.01 -0.06 -14.05
N ARG A 14 -13.05 0.62 -13.42
CA ARG A 14 -11.86 0.02 -12.84
C ARG A 14 -11.88 0.20 -11.32
N ILE A 15 -11.75 -0.91 -10.58
CA ILE A 15 -11.73 -0.94 -9.12
C ILE A 15 -10.40 -1.54 -8.65
N TYR A 16 -9.65 -0.73 -7.92
CA TYR A 16 -8.39 -1.15 -7.30
C TYR A 16 -8.68 -1.72 -5.90
N ILE A 17 -8.30 -2.97 -5.67
CA ILE A 17 -8.61 -3.68 -4.41
C ILE A 17 -7.33 -3.92 -3.63
N VAL A 18 -7.33 -3.54 -2.36
CA VAL A 18 -6.23 -3.80 -1.43
C VAL A 18 -6.76 -4.59 -0.26
N ASP A 19 -6.21 -5.78 -0.05
CA ASP A 19 -6.44 -6.56 1.15
C ASP A 19 -5.60 -5.98 2.29
N ALA A 20 -6.24 -5.30 3.26
CA ALA A 20 -5.53 -4.64 4.36
C ALA A 20 -5.20 -5.58 5.53
N HIS A 21 -5.61 -6.86 5.49
CA HIS A 21 -5.39 -7.79 6.58
C HIS A 21 -5.04 -9.18 6.06
N HIS A 22 -3.78 -9.59 6.18
CA HIS A 22 -3.31 -10.89 5.70
C HIS A 22 -2.09 -11.31 6.52
N HIS A 23 -1.95 -12.58 6.83
CA HIS A 23 -0.80 -13.08 7.59
C HIS A 23 0.20 -13.81 6.70
N LEU A 24 1.48 -13.68 7.03
CA LEU A 24 2.62 -14.27 6.34
C LEU A 24 3.60 -14.82 7.38
N GLY A 25 3.99 -16.08 7.23
CA GLY A 25 4.74 -16.83 8.25
C GLY A 25 3.97 -18.06 8.71
N VAL A 26 4.07 -18.39 10.00
CA VAL A 26 3.49 -19.60 10.61
C VAL A 26 3.04 -19.25 12.01
N ASP A 27 1.82 -19.56 12.37
CA ASP A 27 1.34 -19.38 13.73
C ASP A 27 1.72 -20.57 14.63
N VAL A 28 1.76 -20.32 15.94
CA VAL A 28 1.89 -21.38 16.95
C VAL A 28 0.69 -22.33 16.97
N ASP A 29 -0.46 -21.93 16.42
CA ASP A 29 -1.65 -22.78 16.28
C ASP A 29 -1.64 -23.71 15.05
N GLY A 30 -0.58 -23.65 14.23
CA GLY A 30 -0.39 -24.49 13.05
C GLY A 30 -0.85 -23.88 11.73
N GLN A 31 -1.53 -22.73 11.74
CA GLN A 31 -1.81 -21.98 10.52
C GLN A 31 -0.52 -21.50 9.84
N SER A 32 -0.47 -21.54 8.50
CA SER A 32 0.77 -21.29 7.78
C SER A 32 0.55 -20.65 6.42
N ASN A 33 1.35 -19.62 6.16
CA ASN A 33 1.55 -18.98 4.86
C ASN A 33 3.04 -18.58 4.75
N ARG A 34 3.95 -19.56 4.72
CA ARG A 34 5.41 -19.32 4.69
C ARG A 34 5.90 -18.71 3.38
N ASN A 35 5.26 -19.07 2.27
CA ASN A 35 5.64 -18.67 0.93
C ASN A 35 4.39 -18.18 0.17
N PRO A 36 4.31 -16.87 -0.18
CA PRO A 36 3.17 -16.31 -0.90
C PRO A 36 2.84 -17.01 -2.22
N ALA A 37 3.85 -17.58 -2.89
CA ALA A 37 3.72 -18.22 -4.19
C ALA A 37 3.54 -19.75 -4.11
N ALA A 38 3.56 -20.35 -2.91
CA ALA A 38 3.30 -21.78 -2.77
C ALA A 38 1.79 -22.08 -2.91
N PRO A 39 1.41 -23.33 -3.27
CA PRO A 39 0.03 -23.78 -3.16
C PRO A 39 -0.54 -23.53 -1.76
N GLY A 40 -1.76 -22.98 -1.68
CA GLY A 40 -2.37 -22.55 -0.42
C GLY A 40 -1.79 -21.26 0.18
N GLY A 41 -0.81 -20.60 -0.46
CA GLY A 41 -0.28 -19.30 -0.04
C GLY A 41 -1.14 -18.12 -0.51
N THR A 42 -0.64 -16.90 -0.27
CA THR A 42 -1.34 -15.64 -0.62
C THR A 42 -1.80 -15.56 -2.09
N PHE A 43 -0.98 -15.99 -3.04
CA PHE A 43 -1.31 -15.88 -4.47
C PHE A 43 -2.32 -16.94 -4.92
N ASP A 44 -2.29 -18.13 -4.32
CA ASP A 44 -3.35 -19.14 -4.50
C ASP A 44 -4.68 -18.66 -3.94
N PHE A 45 -4.68 -18.02 -2.75
CA PHE A 45 -5.87 -17.37 -2.19
C PHE A 45 -6.46 -16.34 -3.16
N CYS A 46 -5.62 -15.46 -3.74
CA CYS A 46 -6.06 -14.47 -4.73
C CYS A 46 -6.66 -15.16 -5.98
N LEU A 47 -6.02 -16.21 -6.50
CA LEU A 47 -6.51 -16.95 -7.66
C LEU A 47 -7.90 -17.57 -7.39
N ARG A 48 -8.06 -18.23 -6.24
CA ARG A 48 -9.33 -18.82 -5.80
C ARG A 48 -10.41 -17.75 -5.62
N LEU A 49 -10.08 -16.63 -4.98
CA LEU A 49 -10.99 -15.49 -4.82
C LEU A 49 -11.49 -14.96 -6.18
N GLY A 50 -10.57 -14.75 -7.14
CA GLY A 50 -10.90 -14.31 -8.49
C GLY A 50 -11.87 -15.26 -9.19
N SER A 51 -11.58 -16.56 -9.11
CA SER A 51 -12.43 -17.61 -9.71
C SER A 51 -13.84 -17.64 -9.12
N HIS A 52 -14.00 -17.41 -7.81
CA HIS A 52 -15.32 -17.33 -7.19
C HIS A 52 -16.05 -16.03 -7.54
N LEU A 53 -15.36 -14.89 -7.58
CA LEU A 53 -15.96 -13.61 -7.95
C LEU A 53 -16.45 -13.61 -9.41
N LEU A 54 -15.72 -14.24 -10.35
CA LEU A 54 -16.22 -14.42 -11.72
C LEU A 54 -17.54 -15.19 -11.75
N LYS A 55 -17.68 -16.24 -10.93
CA LYS A 55 -18.92 -17.02 -10.87
C LYS A 55 -20.09 -16.23 -10.30
N VAL A 56 -19.84 -15.33 -9.35
CA VAL A 56 -20.88 -14.58 -8.63
C VAL A 56 -21.29 -13.30 -9.37
N LEU A 57 -20.32 -12.58 -9.94
CA LEU A 57 -20.55 -11.24 -10.49
C LEU A 57 -20.74 -11.22 -12.01
N SER A 58 -20.23 -12.21 -12.76
CA SER A 58 -20.43 -12.24 -14.21
C SER A 58 -21.87 -12.55 -14.54
N ASN A 59 -22.48 -11.73 -15.40
CA ASN A 59 -23.86 -11.92 -15.84
C ASN A 59 -24.03 -11.51 -17.31
N GLU A 60 -25.27 -11.47 -17.81
CA GLU A 60 -25.58 -11.14 -19.20
C GLU A 60 -25.21 -9.70 -19.58
N LYS A 61 -25.12 -8.79 -18.61
CA LYS A 61 -24.90 -7.34 -18.82
C LYS A 61 -23.47 -6.88 -18.55
N VAL A 62 -22.74 -7.59 -17.68
CA VAL A 62 -21.40 -7.19 -17.21
C VAL A 62 -20.40 -8.34 -17.35
N ASP A 63 -19.26 -8.03 -17.95
CA ASP A 63 -18.08 -8.89 -18.01
C ASP A 63 -17.02 -8.43 -16.99
N LEU A 64 -16.28 -9.37 -16.42
CA LEU A 64 -15.27 -9.10 -15.38
C LEU A 64 -13.89 -9.51 -15.87
N LYS A 65 -12.91 -8.62 -15.71
CA LYS A 65 -11.50 -8.89 -16.00
C LYS A 65 -10.62 -8.55 -14.82
N PHE A 66 -9.65 -9.43 -14.54
CA PHE A 66 -8.62 -9.21 -13.53
C PHE A 66 -7.27 -9.12 -14.20
N GLN A 67 -6.74 -7.90 -14.34
CA GLN A 67 -5.47 -7.69 -15.03
C GLN A 67 -4.61 -6.61 -14.35
N PRO A 68 -3.28 -6.64 -14.51
CA PRO A 68 -2.45 -5.51 -14.13
C PRO A 68 -2.77 -4.31 -15.06
N HIS A 69 -2.59 -3.10 -14.54
CA HIS A 69 -2.81 -1.86 -15.32
C HIS A 69 -1.62 -0.91 -15.23
N GLY A 70 -1.66 0.13 -16.07
CA GLY A 70 -0.61 1.13 -16.14
C GLY A 70 0.74 0.51 -16.51
N PHE A 71 1.81 1.04 -15.93
CA PHE A 71 3.17 0.56 -16.21
C PHE A 71 3.42 -0.88 -15.75
N LEU A 72 2.68 -1.37 -14.75
CA LEU A 72 2.83 -2.74 -14.24
C LEU A 72 2.47 -3.79 -15.31
N LYS A 73 1.50 -3.49 -16.18
CA LYS A 73 1.16 -4.36 -17.30
C LYS A 73 2.35 -4.50 -18.27
N GLU A 74 2.90 -3.38 -18.73
CA GLU A 74 4.03 -3.34 -19.67
C GLU A 74 5.26 -4.06 -19.09
N LEU A 75 5.49 -3.89 -17.79
CA LEU A 75 6.57 -4.54 -17.05
C LEU A 75 6.43 -6.08 -17.05
N LEU A 76 5.23 -6.59 -16.75
CA LEU A 76 4.98 -8.04 -16.70
C LEU A 76 4.94 -8.66 -18.09
N GLU A 77 4.52 -7.93 -19.12
CA GLU A 77 4.64 -8.38 -20.50
C GLU A 77 6.11 -8.53 -20.92
N SER A 78 7.02 -7.77 -20.30
CA SER A 78 8.46 -7.82 -20.54
C SER A 78 9.21 -8.80 -19.61
N GLU A 79 8.62 -9.21 -18.49
CA GLU A 79 9.21 -10.12 -17.49
C GLU A 79 8.39 -11.40 -17.28
N GLU A 80 8.67 -12.42 -18.09
CA GLU A 80 7.91 -13.67 -18.12
C GLU A 80 7.84 -14.38 -16.77
N LYS A 81 8.97 -14.50 -16.05
CA LYS A 81 9.01 -15.17 -14.74
C LYS A 81 8.09 -14.50 -13.72
N TRP A 82 8.02 -13.17 -13.75
CA TRP A 82 7.15 -12.40 -12.86
C TRP A 82 5.69 -12.53 -13.27
N ARG A 83 5.41 -12.50 -14.58
CA ARG A 83 4.08 -12.74 -15.15
C ARG A 83 3.52 -14.09 -14.75
N GLU A 84 4.32 -15.15 -14.86
CA GLU A 84 3.93 -16.50 -14.46
C GLU A 84 3.65 -16.59 -12.96
N THR A 85 4.56 -16.05 -12.13
CA THR A 85 4.40 -16.06 -10.67
C THR A 85 3.13 -15.34 -10.20
N LEU A 86 2.75 -14.26 -10.88
CA LEU A 86 1.60 -13.43 -10.52
C LEU A 86 0.34 -13.72 -11.34
N ASN A 87 0.35 -14.73 -12.21
CA ASN A 87 -0.74 -15.02 -13.13
C ASN A 87 -2.05 -15.30 -12.37
N GLY A 88 -3.15 -14.69 -12.81
CA GLY A 88 -4.48 -14.85 -12.20
C GLY A 88 -4.66 -14.24 -10.81
N THR A 89 -3.64 -13.59 -10.23
CA THR A 89 -3.71 -13.04 -8.87
C THR A 89 -4.33 -11.64 -8.78
N TRP A 90 -4.70 -11.02 -9.91
CA TRP A 90 -5.00 -9.58 -10.03
C TRP A 90 -6.39 -9.13 -9.58
N VAL A 91 -7.15 -10.03 -8.93
CA VAL A 91 -8.38 -9.68 -8.22
C VAL A 91 -8.10 -8.78 -7.01
N ILE A 92 -6.98 -9.02 -6.32
CA ILE A 92 -6.41 -8.14 -5.31
C ILE A 92 -5.20 -7.47 -5.95
N ASP A 93 -5.13 -6.16 -5.99
CA ASP A 93 -3.99 -5.44 -6.55
C ASP A 93 -2.79 -5.45 -5.60
N GLN A 94 -3.04 -5.20 -4.30
CA GLN A 94 -2.02 -5.26 -3.25
C GLN A 94 -2.55 -5.91 -1.97
N THR A 95 -1.66 -6.52 -1.21
CA THR A 95 -1.98 -7.21 0.06
C THR A 95 -1.05 -6.69 1.15
N VAL A 96 -1.61 -6.18 2.23
CA VAL A 96 -0.90 -5.86 3.45
C VAL A 96 -0.68 -7.15 4.23
N VAL A 97 0.57 -7.48 4.51
CA VAL A 97 0.97 -8.73 5.18
C VAL A 97 1.60 -8.48 6.54
N PHE A 98 1.21 -9.29 7.52
CA PHE A 98 1.69 -9.26 8.91
C PHE A 98 2.38 -10.56 9.29
N PRO A 99 3.29 -10.52 10.27
CA PRO A 99 3.66 -11.72 11.00
C PRO A 99 2.50 -12.30 11.82
N PHE A 100 2.41 -13.64 11.83
CA PHE A 100 1.56 -14.40 12.74
C PHE A 100 1.98 -14.25 14.22
N ASN A 101 1.26 -14.89 15.13
CA ASN A 101 1.68 -15.11 16.51
C ASN A 101 2.77 -16.18 16.51
N ASP A 102 3.89 -15.90 15.85
CA ASP A 102 4.61 -16.97 15.18
C ASP A 102 5.56 -17.81 16.03
N GLU A 103 5.96 -18.96 15.49
CA GLU A 103 7.00 -19.83 16.07
C GLU A 103 8.41 -19.20 16.09
N PHE A 104 8.57 -18.03 15.46
CA PHE A 104 9.83 -17.31 15.32
C PHE A 104 10.01 -16.21 16.37
N LYS A 105 9.07 -16.08 17.31
CA LYS A 105 9.21 -15.28 18.52
C LYS A 105 10.56 -15.48 19.20
N TRP A 106 10.97 -14.46 19.96
CA TRP A 106 12.16 -14.45 20.80
C TRP A 106 12.47 -15.81 21.41
N LYS A 107 13.73 -16.24 21.29
CA LYS A 107 14.27 -17.46 21.90
C LYS A 107 15.56 -17.12 22.65
N GLU A 108 16.03 -18.05 23.46
CA GLU A 108 17.34 -17.97 24.10
C GLU A 108 18.43 -17.57 23.06
N GLY A 109 19.24 -16.56 23.38
CA GLY A 109 20.22 -15.95 22.47
C GLY A 109 19.74 -14.69 21.72
N ASP A 110 18.51 -14.21 21.95
CA ASP A 110 17.98 -12.97 21.39
C ASP A 110 18.02 -11.78 22.38
N GLU A 111 18.92 -11.78 23.36
CA GLU A 111 18.95 -10.77 24.42
C GLU A 111 18.96 -9.34 23.87
N GLY A 112 18.06 -8.50 24.37
CA GLY A 112 17.92 -7.10 23.96
C GLY A 112 17.21 -6.87 22.60
N LYS A 113 16.72 -7.93 21.95
CA LYS A 113 15.87 -7.84 20.75
C LYS A 113 14.38 -7.89 21.11
N ALA A 114 13.55 -7.26 20.29
CA ALA A 114 12.09 -7.30 20.44
C ALA A 114 11.53 -8.69 20.08
N THR A 115 10.38 -9.04 20.66
CA THR A 115 9.75 -10.37 20.51
C THR A 115 9.66 -10.87 19.06
N TYR A 116 9.35 -9.98 18.11
CA TYR A 116 9.05 -10.34 16.71
C TYR A 116 10.12 -9.95 15.69
N TRP A 117 11.36 -9.66 16.12
CA TRP A 117 12.38 -9.13 15.22
C TRP A 117 12.70 -10.05 14.02
N ARG A 118 12.74 -11.37 14.22
CA ARG A 118 12.96 -12.37 13.15
C ARG A 118 11.77 -12.45 12.20
N SER A 119 10.57 -12.35 12.74
CA SER A 119 9.32 -12.34 12.03
C SER A 119 9.22 -11.14 11.09
N ASN A 120 9.63 -9.96 11.57
CA ASN A 120 9.74 -8.73 10.79
C ASN A 120 10.76 -8.89 9.65
N ASP A 121 11.92 -9.51 9.90
CA ASP A 121 12.91 -9.82 8.88
C ASP A 121 12.38 -10.80 7.81
N ASN A 122 11.57 -11.78 8.22
CA ASN A 122 10.94 -12.73 7.31
C ASN A 122 9.92 -12.06 6.38
N VAL A 123 9.09 -11.17 6.91
CA VAL A 123 8.19 -10.34 6.08
C VAL A 123 8.99 -9.46 5.13
N TYR A 124 10.03 -8.78 5.63
CA TYR A 124 10.91 -7.96 4.81
C TYR A 124 11.48 -8.71 3.60
N ARG A 125 12.00 -9.93 3.80
CA ARG A 125 12.58 -10.77 2.73
C ARG A 125 11.63 -11.01 1.56
N TRP A 126 10.33 -11.06 1.81
CA TRP A 126 9.33 -11.18 0.76
C TRP A 126 9.02 -9.83 0.14
N VAL A 127 8.72 -8.81 0.94
CA VAL A 127 8.20 -7.53 0.41
C VAL A 127 9.28 -6.60 -0.18
N SER A 128 10.56 -6.97 -0.09
CA SER A 128 11.68 -6.14 -0.58
C SER A 128 12.18 -6.46 -1.99
N ARG A 129 11.61 -7.46 -2.66
CA ARG A 129 12.07 -7.95 -3.97
C ARG A 129 10.92 -8.30 -4.90
N ALA A 130 11.11 -8.07 -6.19
CA ALA A 130 10.14 -8.46 -7.20
C ALA A 130 10.13 -10.00 -7.38
N PRO A 131 8.99 -10.60 -7.78
CA PRO A 131 7.72 -9.95 -8.08
C PRO A 131 6.86 -9.63 -6.83
N TYR A 132 7.25 -10.11 -5.65
CA TYR A 132 6.47 -10.00 -4.41
C TYR A 132 6.26 -8.54 -3.97
N SER A 133 7.28 -7.68 -4.08
CA SER A 133 7.21 -6.25 -3.77
C SER A 133 6.22 -5.46 -4.64
N LEU A 134 5.77 -6.01 -5.76
CA LEU A 134 4.74 -5.43 -6.62
C LEU A 134 3.33 -5.62 -6.03
N LYS A 135 3.16 -6.67 -5.21
CA LYS A 135 1.89 -7.14 -4.66
C LYS A 135 1.78 -6.97 -3.14
N LEU A 136 2.89 -7.05 -2.42
CA LEU A 136 2.89 -7.17 -0.96
C LEU A 136 3.39 -5.91 -0.28
N ILE A 137 2.70 -5.53 0.79
CA ILE A 137 3.04 -4.41 1.67
C ILE A 137 3.29 -4.96 3.07
N GLY A 138 4.55 -4.99 3.50
CA GLY A 138 4.91 -5.56 4.79
C GLY A 138 4.67 -4.59 5.95
N TYR A 139 4.01 -5.08 6.98
CA TYR A 139 3.93 -4.44 8.29
C TYR A 139 4.76 -5.25 9.28
N SER A 140 5.27 -4.58 10.31
CA SER A 140 5.96 -5.24 11.43
C SER A 140 4.98 -5.62 12.53
N ARG A 141 5.26 -6.66 13.30
CA ARG A 141 4.55 -6.97 14.54
C ARG A 141 5.37 -6.52 15.75
N MET A 142 4.71 -6.00 16.78
CA MET A 142 5.36 -5.40 17.96
C MET A 142 4.57 -5.67 19.25
N VAL A 143 5.26 -5.67 20.40
CA VAL A 143 4.66 -5.68 21.73
C VAL A 143 5.03 -4.38 22.46
N PRO A 144 4.11 -3.40 22.57
CA PRO A 144 4.46 -2.08 23.13
C PRO A 144 4.97 -2.11 24.57
N LEU A 145 4.57 -3.11 25.35
CA LEU A 145 5.00 -3.29 26.73
C LEU A 145 6.50 -3.62 26.88
N GLU A 146 7.19 -3.97 25.79
CA GLU A 146 8.66 -4.11 25.79
C GLU A 146 9.38 -2.74 25.83
N GLY A 147 8.63 -1.63 25.89
CA GLY A 147 9.14 -0.28 26.09
C GLY A 147 10.16 0.12 25.02
N GLU A 148 11.34 0.58 25.45
CA GLU A 148 12.40 1.03 24.54
C GLU A 148 12.87 -0.03 23.54
N VAL A 149 12.73 -1.33 23.87
CA VAL A 149 13.05 -2.41 22.93
C VAL A 149 12.09 -2.39 21.74
N ALA A 150 10.79 -2.23 21.99
CA ALA A 150 9.78 -2.11 20.94
C ALA A 150 9.94 -0.82 20.12
N ILE A 151 10.30 0.29 20.75
CA ILE A 151 10.55 1.55 20.04
C ILE A 151 11.77 1.43 19.11
N ARG A 152 12.88 0.84 19.57
CA ARG A 152 14.05 0.60 18.70
C ARG A 152 13.71 -0.29 17.51
N GLU A 153 12.94 -1.36 17.73
CA GLU A 153 12.52 -2.26 16.67
C GLU A 153 11.55 -1.58 15.69
N LEU A 154 10.65 -0.72 16.18
CA LEU A 154 9.79 0.12 15.34
C LEU A 154 10.63 0.97 14.40
N HIS A 155 11.59 1.72 14.94
CA HIS A 155 12.50 2.53 14.12
C HIS A 155 13.28 1.68 13.11
N ARG A 156 13.82 0.52 13.51
CA ARG A 156 14.54 -0.40 12.62
C ARG A 156 13.63 -0.89 11.48
N SER A 157 12.44 -1.35 11.82
CA SER A 157 11.47 -1.90 10.88
C SER A 157 11.04 -0.88 9.82
N ILE A 158 10.79 0.36 10.21
CA ILE A 158 10.33 1.39 9.28
C ILE A 158 11.51 2.00 8.49
N THR A 159 12.61 2.36 9.16
CA THR A 159 13.69 3.14 8.50
C THR A 159 14.74 2.28 7.80
N GLN A 160 15.01 1.06 8.30
CA GLN A 160 16.05 0.19 7.75
C GLN A 160 15.46 -0.89 6.83
N LEU A 161 14.42 -1.61 7.31
CA LEU A 161 13.73 -2.61 6.49
C LEU A 161 12.75 -1.96 5.49
N GLY A 162 12.20 -0.80 5.81
CA GLY A 162 11.18 -0.16 4.98
C GLY A 162 9.86 -0.93 4.96
N LEU A 163 9.50 -1.53 6.09
CA LEU A 163 8.14 -1.94 6.41
C LEU A 163 7.28 -0.68 6.63
N ARG A 164 5.96 -0.77 6.44
CA ARG A 164 5.12 0.42 6.22
C ARG A 164 3.92 0.55 7.15
N GLY A 165 3.95 -0.18 8.26
CA GLY A 165 2.91 -0.18 9.28
C GLY A 165 3.21 -1.18 10.37
N VAL A 166 2.36 -1.20 11.40
CA VAL A 166 2.53 -2.03 12.58
C VAL A 166 1.25 -2.80 12.88
N LYS A 167 1.37 -4.08 13.20
CA LYS A 167 0.32 -4.92 13.79
C LYS A 167 0.60 -5.11 15.28
N LEU A 168 -0.41 -4.89 16.10
CA LEU A 168 -0.43 -5.17 17.52
C LEU A 168 -1.49 -6.22 17.81
N HIS A 169 -1.23 -7.16 18.71
CA HIS A 169 -2.21 -8.19 19.06
C HIS A 169 -2.33 -8.39 20.58
N PRO A 170 -3.06 -7.50 21.28
CA PRO A 170 -3.18 -7.52 22.74
C PRO A 170 -3.52 -8.89 23.32
N ARG A 171 -4.49 -9.59 22.70
CA ARG A 171 -4.93 -10.91 23.17
C ARG A 171 -3.86 -11.99 23.02
N SER A 172 -3.31 -12.17 21.83
CA SER A 172 -2.35 -13.26 21.57
C SER A 172 -0.98 -13.01 22.20
N ASP A 173 -0.66 -11.75 22.49
CA ASP A 173 0.57 -11.33 23.16
C ASP A 173 0.40 -11.16 24.68
N GLY A 174 -0.81 -11.36 25.23
CA GLY A 174 -1.04 -11.44 26.68
C GLY A 174 -1.20 -10.11 27.43
N TRP A 175 -1.56 -9.02 26.75
CA TRP A 175 -1.66 -7.66 27.34
C TRP A 175 -3.01 -6.96 27.11
N SER A 176 -4.10 -7.72 26.93
CA SER A 176 -5.44 -7.15 26.68
C SER A 176 -5.92 -6.11 27.70
N ASN A 177 -5.49 -6.20 28.96
CA ASN A 177 -5.89 -5.26 30.03
C ASN A 177 -5.01 -4.00 30.11
N GLU A 178 -4.00 -3.88 29.25
CA GLU A 178 -2.99 -2.82 29.29
C GLU A 178 -2.99 -1.97 28.01
N ILE A 179 -4.06 -2.07 27.20
CA ILE A 179 -4.19 -1.33 25.94
C ILE A 179 -4.14 0.20 26.17
N ASP A 180 -4.72 0.69 27.27
CA ASP A 180 -4.76 2.12 27.61
C ASP A 180 -3.59 2.57 28.52
N SER A 181 -2.51 1.78 28.56
CA SER A 181 -1.31 2.07 29.36
C SER A 181 -0.38 3.10 28.68
N GLU A 182 0.46 3.75 29.48
CA GLU A 182 1.45 4.74 28.98
C GLU A 182 2.43 4.14 27.94
N PRO A 183 2.94 2.89 28.06
CA PRO A 183 3.75 2.27 27.01
C PRO A 183 3.05 2.22 25.64
N VAL A 184 1.75 1.90 25.60
CA VAL A 184 0.99 1.86 24.34
C VAL A 184 0.79 3.28 23.79
N VAL A 185 0.45 4.25 24.65
CA VAL A 185 0.34 5.67 24.26
C VAL A 185 1.65 6.21 23.69
N ASN A 186 2.79 5.87 24.30
CA ASN A 186 4.12 6.21 23.81
C ASN A 186 4.41 5.56 22.47
N PHE A 187 4.11 4.27 22.32
CA PHE A 187 4.30 3.55 21.08
C PHE A 187 3.50 4.18 19.92
N LEU A 188 2.22 4.51 20.15
CA LEU A 188 1.37 5.21 19.17
C LEU A 188 1.92 6.59 18.81
N THR A 189 2.51 7.29 19.77
CA THR A 189 3.17 8.59 19.56
C THR A 189 4.38 8.45 18.64
N GLU A 190 5.24 7.46 18.86
CA GLU A 190 6.41 7.22 17.99
C GLU A 190 6.01 6.73 16.59
N ALA A 191 5.02 5.84 16.48
CA ALA A 191 4.49 5.41 15.19
C ALA A 191 3.93 6.58 14.36
N ALA A 192 3.25 7.54 15.02
CA ALA A 192 2.74 8.75 14.37
C ALA A 192 3.86 9.66 13.85
N LYS A 193 5.00 9.79 14.56
CA LYS A 193 6.17 10.55 14.09
C LYS A 193 6.80 9.92 12.85
N LEU A 194 6.72 8.60 12.72
CA LEU A 194 7.13 7.87 11.52
C LEU A 194 6.06 7.86 10.42
N GLY A 195 4.86 8.39 10.70
CA GLY A 195 3.75 8.50 9.74
C GLY A 195 3.11 7.17 9.35
N VAL A 196 3.36 6.09 10.10
CA VAL A 196 2.91 4.73 9.78
C VAL A 196 1.63 4.36 10.54
N PRO A 197 0.71 3.59 9.94
CA PRO A 197 -0.48 3.12 10.61
C PRO A 197 -0.21 1.97 11.59
N VAL A 198 -1.00 1.93 12.66
CA VAL A 198 -1.01 0.86 13.65
C VAL A 198 -2.37 0.16 13.63
N ILE A 199 -2.40 -1.13 13.31
CA ILE A 199 -3.60 -1.97 13.36
C ILE A 199 -3.59 -2.82 14.64
N PHE A 200 -4.67 -2.73 15.41
CA PHE A 200 -4.91 -3.58 16.58
C PHE A 200 -5.78 -4.76 16.19
N ASP A 201 -5.25 -5.97 16.33
CA ASP A 201 -6.08 -7.16 16.39
C ASP A 201 -7.01 -7.08 17.59
N THR A 202 -8.32 -7.05 17.32
CA THR A 202 -9.30 -6.69 18.35
C THR A 202 -10.42 -7.73 18.39
N ARG A 203 -10.65 -8.27 19.59
CA ARG A 203 -11.78 -9.16 19.87
C ARG A 203 -12.39 -8.84 21.22
N GLY A 204 -13.46 -8.05 21.21
CA GLY A 204 -14.14 -7.60 22.42
C GLY A 204 -14.29 -6.09 22.47
N PHE A 205 -15.46 -5.64 22.92
CA PHE A 205 -15.82 -4.22 22.91
C PHE A 205 -15.00 -3.36 23.89
N ASN A 206 -14.66 -3.88 25.07
CA ASN A 206 -13.82 -3.13 26.02
C ASN A 206 -12.47 -2.74 25.39
N GLN A 207 -11.88 -3.62 24.58
CA GLN A 207 -10.64 -3.30 23.86
C GLN A 207 -10.84 -2.18 22.84
N VAL A 208 -12.00 -2.10 22.17
CA VAL A 208 -12.35 -1.00 21.25
C VAL A 208 -12.36 0.34 22.00
N VAL A 209 -12.94 0.36 23.20
CA VAL A 209 -12.98 1.54 24.08
C VAL A 209 -11.58 1.91 24.56
N ASP A 210 -10.78 0.94 25.00
CA ASP A 210 -9.41 1.17 25.47
C ASP A 210 -8.50 1.69 24.34
N ILE A 211 -8.64 1.15 23.12
CA ILE A 211 -7.93 1.65 21.93
C ILE A 211 -8.31 3.11 21.67
N ALA A 212 -9.59 3.47 21.79
CA ALA A 212 -10.04 4.85 21.60
C ALA A 212 -9.46 5.80 22.66
N SER A 213 -9.41 5.36 23.92
CA SER A 213 -8.77 6.10 25.01
C SER A 213 -7.27 6.31 24.75
N ALA A 214 -6.53 5.24 24.44
CA ALA A 214 -5.10 5.30 24.13
C ALA A 214 -4.81 6.22 22.94
N THR A 215 -5.64 6.12 21.89
CA THR A 215 -5.54 6.97 20.69
C THR A 215 -5.76 8.44 21.05
N THR A 216 -6.74 8.75 21.89
CA THR A 216 -7.05 10.12 22.32
C THR A 216 -5.91 10.72 23.16
N LYS A 217 -5.32 9.92 24.07
CA LYS A 217 -4.15 10.32 24.87
C LYS A 217 -2.94 10.58 23.97
N ALA A 218 -2.63 9.66 23.04
CA ALA A 218 -1.53 9.81 22.09
C ALA A 218 -1.72 11.04 21.19
N ARG A 219 -2.93 11.23 20.65
CA ARG A 219 -3.29 12.42 19.86
C ARG A 219 -3.05 13.72 20.64
N THR A 220 -3.50 13.76 21.89
CA THR A 220 -3.30 14.92 22.78
C THR A 220 -1.82 15.20 23.03
N LYS A 221 -1.02 14.15 23.29
CA LYS A 221 0.44 14.26 23.46
C LYS A 221 1.12 14.79 22.20
N LEU A 222 0.77 14.25 21.04
CA LEU A 222 1.29 14.70 19.74
C LEU A 222 0.90 16.15 19.44
N ALA A 223 -0.34 16.56 19.72
CA ALA A 223 -0.81 17.91 19.46
C ALA A 223 -0.09 18.99 20.29
N LYS A 224 0.42 18.62 21.48
CA LYS A 224 1.28 19.48 22.30
C LYS A 224 2.69 19.65 21.70
N ILE A 225 3.16 18.67 20.91
CA ILE A 225 4.43 18.74 20.19
C ILE A 225 4.25 19.51 18.87
N ASP A 226 3.34 19.02 18.01
CA ASP A 226 2.95 19.65 16.75
C ASP A 226 1.56 19.14 16.34
N LYS A 227 0.63 20.08 16.07
CA LYS A 227 -0.72 19.77 15.56
C LYS A 227 -0.69 18.96 14.26
N SER A 228 0.37 19.06 13.46
CA SER A 228 0.55 18.26 12.24
C SER A 228 0.79 16.78 12.57
N LEU A 229 1.58 16.48 13.61
CA LEU A 229 1.84 15.11 14.07
C LEU A 229 0.58 14.43 14.61
N ALA A 230 -0.29 15.17 15.30
CA ALA A 230 -1.59 14.64 15.73
C ALA A 230 -2.44 14.16 14.54
N ARG A 231 -2.33 14.81 13.37
CA ARG A 231 -3.02 14.38 12.13
C ARG A 231 -2.33 13.18 11.46
N GLN A 232 -1.08 12.88 11.81
CA GLN A 232 -0.34 11.73 11.27
C GLN A 232 -0.63 10.43 12.03
N LEU A 233 -1.21 10.49 13.24
CA LEU A 233 -1.65 9.32 13.98
C LEU A 233 -2.73 8.56 13.20
N LYS A 234 -2.54 7.27 12.99
CA LYS A 234 -3.44 6.41 12.21
C LYS A 234 -3.59 5.09 12.96
N VAL A 235 -4.79 4.85 13.49
CA VAL A 235 -5.12 3.65 14.26
C VAL A 235 -6.24 2.90 13.55
N ILE A 236 -6.06 1.60 13.34
CA ILE A 236 -7.01 0.73 12.67
C ILE A 236 -7.47 -0.33 13.68
N ILE A 237 -8.78 -0.53 13.81
CA ILE A 237 -9.37 -1.57 14.63
C ILE A 237 -9.73 -2.74 13.70
N ALA A 238 -9.00 -3.85 13.82
CA ALA A 238 -9.28 -5.05 13.03
C ALA A 238 -10.64 -5.65 13.39
N HIS A 239 -11.30 -6.23 12.39
CA HIS A 239 -12.63 -6.85 12.49
C HIS A 239 -13.71 -5.95 13.09
N ILE A 240 -13.47 -4.64 13.23
CA ILE A 240 -14.26 -3.69 14.02
C ILE A 240 -14.66 -4.26 15.40
N GLY A 241 -13.77 -5.06 15.99
CA GLY A 241 -13.97 -5.75 17.26
C GLY A 241 -15.05 -6.84 17.26
N PHE A 242 -15.68 -7.17 16.12
CA PHE A 242 -16.87 -8.04 15.98
C PHE A 242 -18.16 -7.52 16.66
N HIS A 243 -18.27 -6.20 16.89
CA HIS A 243 -19.37 -5.58 17.66
C HIS A 243 -20.22 -4.58 16.86
N LEU A 244 -20.58 -4.92 15.62
CA LEU A 244 -21.38 -4.10 14.68
C LEU A 244 -22.68 -3.49 15.23
N SER A 245 -23.25 -4.10 16.27
CA SER A 245 -24.53 -3.71 16.86
C SER A 245 -24.41 -2.65 17.95
N TYR A 246 -23.20 -2.30 18.37
CA TYR A 246 -22.96 -1.41 19.50
C TYR A 246 -22.88 0.04 19.03
N ASP A 247 -23.56 0.92 19.74
CA ASP A 247 -23.66 2.31 19.30
C ASP A 247 -22.33 3.04 19.39
N GLU A 248 -21.59 2.74 20.45
CA GLU A 248 -20.33 3.37 20.76
C GLU A 248 -19.21 2.91 19.82
N LEU A 249 -19.39 1.81 19.06
CA LEU A 249 -18.47 1.47 17.96
C LEU A 249 -18.43 2.61 16.94
N TYR A 250 -19.59 3.13 16.53
CA TYR A 250 -19.65 4.20 15.52
C TYR A 250 -19.15 5.54 16.09
N THR A 251 -19.35 5.78 17.39
CA THR A 251 -18.72 6.90 18.10
C THR A 251 -17.19 6.79 18.09
N VAL A 252 -16.64 5.60 18.35
CA VAL A 252 -15.20 5.34 18.29
C VAL A 252 -14.66 5.53 16.87
N LEU A 253 -15.33 4.95 15.86
CA LEU A 253 -14.93 5.09 14.46
C LEU A 253 -15.01 6.54 13.95
N SER A 254 -15.82 7.38 14.59
CA SER A 254 -15.92 8.81 14.29
C SER A 254 -14.68 9.61 14.73
N HIS A 255 -13.84 9.06 15.61
CA HIS A 255 -12.58 9.70 16.02
C HIS A 255 -11.67 9.99 14.82
N PRO A 256 -11.03 11.18 14.70
CA PRO A 256 -10.27 11.61 13.52
C PRO A 256 -9.03 10.79 13.14
N ASN A 257 -8.63 9.86 14.00
CA ASN A 257 -7.47 8.98 13.78
C ASN A 257 -7.82 7.49 13.81
N ILE A 258 -9.10 7.12 13.98
CA ILE A 258 -9.52 5.71 14.08
C ILE A 258 -10.27 5.28 12.82
N TYR A 259 -9.96 4.08 12.35
CA TYR A 259 -10.56 3.44 11.17
C TYR A 259 -10.95 2.00 11.53
N GLY A 260 -11.96 1.46 10.85
CA GLY A 260 -12.45 0.10 11.04
C GLY A 260 -12.06 -0.79 9.87
N GLU A 261 -11.36 -1.88 10.13
CA GLU A 261 -11.09 -2.94 9.16
C GLU A 261 -12.09 -4.09 9.39
N ILE A 262 -12.62 -4.69 8.32
CA ILE A 262 -13.87 -5.49 8.38
C ILE A 262 -13.72 -6.98 8.16
N SER A 263 -12.50 -7.51 8.10
CA SER A 263 -12.24 -8.94 7.98
C SER A 263 -13.02 -9.73 9.03
N GLY A 264 -13.53 -10.91 8.65
CA GLY A 264 -14.37 -11.74 9.49
C GLY A 264 -15.83 -11.32 9.61
N ILE A 265 -16.24 -10.15 9.08
CA ILE A 265 -17.66 -9.80 8.94
C ILE A 265 -18.26 -10.51 7.72
N HIS A 266 -19.35 -11.25 7.91
CA HIS A 266 -19.96 -12.07 6.85
C HIS A 266 -21.49 -12.16 6.95
N ASN A 267 -22.13 -12.66 5.88
CA ASN A 267 -23.59 -12.85 5.79
C ASN A 267 -24.38 -11.59 6.24
N ALA A 268 -25.33 -11.76 7.17
CA ALA A 268 -26.15 -10.69 7.73
C ALA A 268 -25.34 -9.55 8.36
N GLY A 269 -24.10 -9.81 8.80
CA GLY A 269 -23.19 -8.79 9.31
C GLY A 269 -22.79 -7.76 8.25
N ILE A 270 -22.60 -8.17 6.98
CA ILE A 270 -22.26 -7.27 5.88
C ILE A 270 -23.42 -6.31 5.61
N ARG A 271 -24.62 -6.87 5.48
CA ARG A 271 -25.85 -6.09 5.28
C ARG A 271 -26.04 -5.10 6.42
N LYS A 272 -25.92 -5.57 7.67
CA LYS A 272 -26.04 -4.72 8.85
C LYS A 272 -25.00 -3.58 8.86
N LEU A 273 -23.73 -3.88 8.57
CA LEU A 273 -22.68 -2.85 8.49
C LEU A 273 -23.09 -1.72 7.52
N PHE A 274 -23.57 -2.09 6.34
CA PHE A 274 -23.89 -1.11 5.31
C PHE A 274 -25.25 -0.42 5.50
N GLU A 275 -26.20 -1.04 6.19
CA GLU A 275 -27.43 -0.38 6.63
C GLU A 275 -27.15 0.64 7.74
N GLU A 276 -26.24 0.33 8.67
CA GLU A 276 -25.99 1.16 9.87
C GLU A 276 -24.95 2.28 9.63
N ALA A 277 -23.82 1.97 9.00
CA ALA A 277 -22.69 2.91 8.90
C ALA A 277 -23.03 4.25 8.20
N PRO A 278 -23.81 4.29 7.09
CA PRO A 278 -24.13 5.54 6.41
C PRO A 278 -24.93 6.52 7.26
N HIS A 279 -25.81 6.02 8.14
CA HIS A 279 -26.61 6.88 9.00
C HIS A 279 -25.82 7.32 10.22
N ARG A 280 -25.07 6.39 10.81
CA ARG A 280 -24.46 6.58 12.12
C ARG A 280 -23.12 7.29 12.10
N LEU A 281 -22.33 7.09 11.05
CA LEU A 281 -21.08 7.82 10.90
C LEU A 281 -21.32 9.23 10.37
N LYS A 282 -22.27 9.43 9.44
CA LYS A 282 -22.47 10.72 8.75
C LYS A 282 -22.62 11.92 9.71
N GLU A 283 -23.26 11.73 10.85
CA GLU A 283 -23.47 12.78 11.86
C GLU A 283 -22.23 13.10 12.71
N SER A 284 -21.22 12.22 12.73
CA SER A 284 -20.08 12.28 13.66
C SER A 284 -18.70 12.27 12.98
N LEU A 285 -18.64 12.34 11.64
CA LEU A 285 -17.40 12.22 10.87
C LEU A 285 -16.41 13.38 10.98
N GLY A 286 -16.72 14.49 11.65
CA GLY A 286 -15.79 15.61 11.82
C GLY A 286 -15.18 16.09 10.48
N LEU A 287 -13.89 15.76 10.22
CA LEU A 287 -13.15 16.18 9.02
C LEU A 287 -13.36 15.29 7.78
N TYR A 288 -14.04 14.15 7.91
CA TYR A 288 -14.29 13.24 6.77
C TYR A 288 -15.55 13.62 6.02
N ARG A 289 -15.57 13.30 4.72
CA ARG A 289 -16.67 13.69 3.83
C ARG A 289 -17.73 12.60 3.64
N SER A 290 -17.35 11.34 3.85
CA SER A 290 -18.24 10.19 3.68
C SER A 290 -17.95 9.14 4.74
N TRP A 291 -18.98 8.40 5.16
CA TRP A 291 -18.88 7.28 6.09
C TRP A 291 -17.90 6.21 5.58
N SER A 292 -17.86 6.05 4.25
CA SER A 292 -16.99 5.11 3.58
C SER A 292 -15.52 5.43 3.77
N GLU A 293 -15.12 6.66 4.16
CA GLU A 293 -13.73 7.04 4.45
C GLU A 293 -13.19 6.42 5.76
N LYS A 294 -14.04 5.74 6.54
CA LYS A 294 -13.71 5.09 7.82
C LYS A 294 -13.58 3.58 7.76
N ILE A 295 -14.02 2.96 6.67
CA ILE A 295 -14.12 1.50 6.55
C ILE A 295 -13.05 0.99 5.60
N ILE A 296 -12.36 -0.08 5.97
CA ILE A 296 -11.24 -0.66 5.23
C ILE A 296 -11.50 -2.14 5.01
N PHE A 297 -11.41 -2.59 3.76
CA PHE A 297 -11.47 -4.00 3.42
C PHE A 297 -10.19 -4.76 3.84
N GLY A 298 -10.38 -5.98 4.36
CA GLY A 298 -9.30 -6.94 4.60
C GLY A 298 -9.88 -8.35 4.75
N THR A 299 -9.02 -9.37 4.71
CA THR A 299 -9.45 -10.78 4.69
C THR A 299 -9.12 -11.56 5.95
N ASP A 300 -8.05 -11.17 6.65
CA ASP A 300 -7.43 -11.92 7.76
C ASP A 300 -7.15 -13.39 7.38
N PHE A 301 -6.71 -13.60 6.13
CA PHE A 301 -6.23 -14.89 5.67
C PHE A 301 -4.94 -15.29 6.42
N PRO A 302 -4.76 -16.58 6.80
CA PRO A 302 -5.57 -17.75 6.46
C PRO A 302 -6.66 -18.11 7.48
N TYR A 303 -6.98 -17.23 8.43
CA TYR A 303 -8.02 -17.52 9.42
C TYR A 303 -9.42 -17.51 8.82
N PHE A 304 -9.67 -16.66 7.82
CA PHE A 304 -10.90 -16.68 7.05
C PHE A 304 -10.66 -17.11 5.60
N ASP A 305 -11.55 -17.95 5.09
CA ASP A 305 -11.49 -18.45 3.72
C ASP A 305 -12.07 -17.46 2.69
N VAL A 306 -11.82 -17.73 1.41
CA VAL A 306 -12.19 -16.93 0.24
C VAL A 306 -13.67 -16.53 0.21
N HIS A 307 -14.57 -17.36 0.75
CA HIS A 307 -16.01 -17.09 0.74
C HIS A 307 -16.37 -15.79 1.46
N HIS A 308 -15.68 -15.44 2.55
CA HIS A 308 -15.94 -14.19 3.26
C HIS A 308 -15.59 -12.97 2.41
N ALA A 309 -14.42 -13.01 1.74
CA ALA A 309 -13.99 -11.97 0.83
C ALA A 309 -14.92 -11.86 -0.40
N VAL A 310 -15.35 -13.00 -0.95
CA VAL A 310 -16.32 -13.04 -2.06
C VAL A 310 -17.61 -12.33 -1.66
N GLN A 311 -18.21 -12.68 -0.53
CA GLN A 311 -19.45 -12.07 -0.06
C GLN A 311 -19.33 -10.57 0.12
N PHE A 312 -18.24 -10.10 0.75
CA PHE A 312 -18.04 -8.69 1.01
C PHE A 312 -17.83 -7.89 -0.29
N ILE A 313 -16.93 -8.35 -1.16
CA ILE A 313 -16.65 -7.68 -2.43
C ILE A 313 -17.89 -7.70 -3.32
N SER A 314 -18.60 -8.82 -3.42
CA SER A 314 -19.79 -8.91 -4.26
C SER A 314 -20.91 -8.02 -3.78
N TYR A 315 -21.13 -7.94 -2.46
CA TYR A 315 -22.13 -7.02 -1.90
C TYR A 315 -21.74 -5.56 -2.13
N THR A 316 -20.46 -5.20 -1.92
CA THR A 316 -19.97 -3.82 -2.12
C THR A 316 -20.09 -3.34 -3.57
N LEU A 317 -20.18 -4.27 -4.53
CA LEU A 317 -20.32 -3.99 -5.95
C LEU A 317 -21.73 -4.25 -6.50
N SER A 318 -22.69 -4.67 -5.65
CA SER A 318 -24.07 -4.93 -6.07
C SER A 318 -24.94 -3.67 -6.02
N GLU A 319 -26.14 -3.77 -6.59
CA GLU A 319 -27.16 -2.71 -6.51
C GLU A 319 -27.71 -2.51 -5.09
N ASP A 320 -27.54 -3.50 -4.21
CA ASP A 320 -27.95 -3.41 -2.80
C ASP A 320 -26.98 -2.59 -1.95
N PHE A 321 -25.78 -2.27 -2.48
CA PHE A 321 -24.83 -1.42 -1.78
C PHE A 321 -25.40 0.01 -1.64
N PRO A 322 -25.52 0.55 -0.42
CA PRO A 322 -26.15 1.87 -0.21
C PRO A 322 -25.23 3.05 -0.55
N GLY A 323 -23.95 2.80 -0.84
CA GLY A 323 -22.97 3.83 -1.24
C GLY A 323 -22.83 3.96 -2.76
N THR A 324 -22.04 4.93 -3.20
CA THR A 324 -21.67 5.05 -4.61
C THR A 324 -20.49 4.14 -4.97
N ILE A 325 -20.19 4.00 -6.26
CA ILE A 325 -18.98 3.28 -6.70
C ILE A 325 -17.68 3.92 -6.16
N GLU A 326 -17.68 5.24 -5.91
CA GLU A 326 -16.59 5.93 -5.24
C GLU A 326 -16.49 5.52 -3.76
N ASP A 327 -17.60 5.29 -3.07
CA ASP A 327 -17.60 4.72 -1.72
C ASP A 327 -17.05 3.29 -1.72
N ALA A 328 -17.46 2.47 -2.68
CA ALA A 328 -16.90 1.13 -2.88
C ALA A 328 -15.38 1.17 -3.10
N GLN A 329 -14.90 2.06 -3.98
CA GLN A 329 -13.46 2.22 -4.23
C GLN A 329 -12.68 2.75 -3.01
N ARG A 330 -13.29 3.58 -2.15
CA ARG A 330 -12.69 3.98 -0.86
C ARG A 330 -12.47 2.77 0.03
N ILE A 331 -13.54 2.01 0.27
CA ILE A 331 -13.57 0.86 1.17
C ILE A 331 -12.62 -0.24 0.70
N LEU A 332 -12.69 -0.58 -0.59
CA LEU A 332 -11.95 -1.70 -1.16
C LEU A 332 -10.46 -1.43 -1.34
N GLY A 333 -9.98 -0.18 -1.27
CA GLY A 333 -8.53 0.04 -1.38
C GLY A 333 -8.01 1.44 -1.09
N ILE A 334 -8.73 2.51 -1.46
CA ILE A 334 -8.14 3.87 -1.35
C ILE A 334 -7.92 4.30 0.10
N ASN A 335 -8.76 3.87 1.03
CA ASN A 335 -8.59 4.23 2.44
C ASN A 335 -7.27 3.69 2.99
N ILE A 336 -6.98 2.40 2.82
CA ILE A 336 -5.73 1.82 3.32
C ILE A 336 -4.50 2.43 2.61
N LEU A 337 -4.57 2.69 1.30
CA LEU A 337 -3.48 3.35 0.56
C LEU A 337 -3.17 4.77 1.07
N ARG A 338 -4.18 5.52 1.53
CA ARG A 338 -3.99 6.84 2.16
C ARG A 338 -3.31 6.75 3.53
N LEU A 339 -3.52 5.63 4.24
CA LEU A 339 -2.89 5.42 5.55
C LEU A 339 -1.43 4.98 5.41
N ILE A 340 -1.12 4.18 4.39
CA ILE A 340 0.22 3.63 4.17
C ILE A 340 1.12 4.62 3.44
N PRO A 341 2.21 5.11 4.07
CA PRO A 341 3.16 5.97 3.37
C PRO A 341 3.84 5.19 2.22
N PRO A 342 4.13 5.83 1.08
CA PRO A 342 4.92 5.20 0.02
C PRO A 342 6.32 4.87 0.55
N LYS A 343 6.95 3.83 0.00
CA LYS A 343 8.33 3.48 0.37
C LYS A 343 9.31 4.47 -0.27
N LEU A 344 9.60 5.55 0.44
CA LEU A 344 10.58 6.56 0.05
C LEU A 344 11.59 6.76 1.19
N ARG A 345 12.89 6.67 0.88
CA ARG A 345 13.97 6.87 1.88
C ARG A 345 14.23 8.35 2.16
N SER A 346 14.13 9.17 1.12
CA SER A 346 14.26 10.63 1.16
C SER A 346 13.55 11.22 -0.06
N LEU A 347 13.23 12.51 0.00
CA LEU A 347 12.59 13.22 -1.12
C LEU A 347 13.66 13.78 -2.06
N PRO A 348 13.46 13.71 -3.38
CA PRO A 348 14.45 14.12 -4.37
C PRO A 348 14.49 15.64 -4.54
N GLN A 349 15.64 16.16 -4.99
CA GLN A 349 15.82 17.58 -5.34
C GLN A 349 15.96 17.79 -6.85
N LYS A 350 16.48 16.80 -7.57
CA LYS A 350 16.69 16.82 -9.01
C LYS A 350 15.97 15.65 -9.67
N ALA A 351 15.63 15.82 -10.94
CA ALA A 351 15.04 14.76 -11.73
C ALA A 351 15.68 14.75 -13.12
N GLU A 352 16.16 13.59 -13.53
CA GLU A 352 16.44 13.32 -14.93
C GLU A 352 15.17 12.78 -15.56
N SER A 353 14.73 13.37 -16.66
CA SER A 353 13.40 13.09 -17.21
C SER A 353 13.34 13.05 -18.72
N VAL A 354 12.36 12.27 -19.19
CA VAL A 354 11.93 12.17 -20.58
C VAL A 354 10.49 12.64 -20.64
N HIS A 355 10.23 13.56 -21.55
CA HIS A 355 8.94 14.20 -21.74
C HIS A 355 8.46 13.90 -23.15
N VAL A 356 7.36 13.17 -23.22
CA VAL A 356 6.73 12.77 -24.48
C VAL A 356 5.32 13.32 -24.57
N ASP A 357 4.77 13.38 -25.78
CA ASP A 357 3.33 13.57 -25.91
C ASP A 357 2.60 12.42 -25.21
N LYS A 358 1.44 12.69 -24.61
CA LYS A 358 0.64 11.66 -23.95
C LYS A 358 0.31 10.48 -24.89
N THR A 359 0.17 10.74 -26.19
CA THR A 359 -0.08 9.69 -27.19
C THR A 359 1.11 8.75 -27.39
N ASP A 360 2.34 9.23 -27.15
CA ASP A 360 3.59 8.46 -27.26
C ASP A 360 4.00 7.77 -25.95
N LEU A 361 3.43 8.19 -24.81
CA LEU A 361 3.71 7.61 -23.49
C LEU A 361 3.57 6.08 -23.43
N PRO A 362 2.56 5.43 -24.04
CA PRO A 362 2.49 3.96 -24.06
C PRO A 362 3.71 3.31 -24.71
N THR A 363 4.21 3.88 -25.81
CA THR A 363 5.42 3.40 -26.49
C THR A 363 6.65 3.58 -25.61
N ALA A 364 6.81 4.76 -25.00
CA ALA A 364 7.90 5.02 -24.07
C ALA A 364 7.88 4.08 -22.84
N LYS A 365 6.68 3.77 -22.30
CA LYS A 365 6.50 2.79 -21.22
C LYS A 365 6.96 1.39 -21.63
N ARG A 366 6.59 0.91 -22.83
CA ARG A 366 7.06 -0.38 -23.36
C ARG A 366 8.57 -0.44 -23.51
N MET A 367 9.18 0.62 -24.04
CA MET A 367 10.63 0.72 -24.18
C MET A 367 11.32 0.64 -22.81
N LEU A 368 10.85 1.43 -21.84
CA LEU A 368 11.37 1.40 -20.47
C LEU A 368 11.23 0.01 -19.84
N ALA A 369 10.04 -0.60 -19.91
CA ALA A 369 9.76 -1.92 -19.37
C ALA A 369 10.70 -2.99 -19.94
N SER A 370 10.89 -3.01 -21.27
CA SER A 370 11.79 -3.94 -21.95
C SER A 370 13.25 -3.78 -21.52
N LYS A 371 13.74 -2.54 -21.39
CA LYS A 371 15.13 -2.29 -20.93
C LYS A 371 15.31 -2.65 -19.45
N MET A 372 14.34 -2.32 -18.60
CA MET A 372 14.36 -2.71 -17.18
C MET A 372 14.36 -4.24 -17.05
N ALA A 373 13.55 -4.94 -17.84
CA ALA A 373 13.50 -6.40 -17.88
C ALA A 373 14.87 -7.03 -18.17
N LYS A 374 15.55 -6.52 -19.20
CA LYS A 374 16.93 -6.94 -19.49
C LYS A 374 17.85 -6.78 -18.27
N LEU A 375 17.76 -5.67 -17.55
CA LEU A 375 18.57 -5.44 -16.34
C LEU A 375 18.18 -6.34 -15.16
N PHE A 376 16.91 -6.74 -15.04
CA PHE A 376 16.47 -7.70 -14.01
C PHE A 376 16.99 -9.11 -14.31
N SER A 377 16.87 -9.57 -15.56
CA SER A 377 17.40 -10.86 -15.99
C SER A 377 18.94 -10.97 -15.85
N GLU A 378 19.66 -9.86 -16.04
CA GLU A 378 21.11 -9.75 -15.77
C GLU A 378 21.46 -9.62 -14.28
N GLY A 379 20.45 -9.56 -13.39
CA GLY A 379 20.63 -9.42 -11.95
C GLY A 379 21.25 -8.09 -11.54
N LYS A 380 21.11 -7.03 -12.35
CA LYS A 380 21.62 -5.68 -12.09
C LYS A 380 20.61 -4.82 -11.32
N LEU A 381 19.32 -5.08 -11.48
CA LEU A 381 18.25 -4.33 -10.84
C LEU A 381 17.28 -5.24 -10.06
N ASP A 382 16.54 -4.63 -9.13
CA ASP A 382 15.34 -5.15 -8.50
C ASP A 382 14.29 -4.03 -8.33
N ILE A 383 13.05 -4.41 -8.06
CA ILE A 383 12.02 -3.46 -7.61
C ILE A 383 11.73 -3.75 -6.15
N SER A 384 11.88 -2.73 -5.31
CA SER A 384 11.66 -2.83 -3.86
C SER A 384 10.30 -2.28 -3.42
N SER A 385 9.63 -1.50 -4.26
CA SER A 385 8.21 -1.16 -4.12
C SER A 385 7.61 -0.67 -5.45
N PHE A 386 6.29 -0.82 -5.56
CA PHE A 386 5.46 -0.20 -6.59
C PHE A 386 4.31 0.56 -5.92
N GLU A 387 4.21 1.85 -6.19
CA GLU A 387 3.20 2.75 -5.63
C GLU A 387 2.33 3.32 -6.74
N VAL A 388 1.02 3.37 -6.48
CA VAL A 388 0.06 4.05 -7.34
C VAL A 388 -0.30 5.42 -6.80
N PHE A 389 -0.64 6.35 -7.70
CA PHE A 389 -1.19 7.65 -7.33
C PHE A 389 -2.71 7.63 -7.29
N LEU A 390 -3.27 8.45 -6.41
CA LEU A 390 -4.69 8.61 -6.18
C LEU A 390 -5.19 9.87 -6.86
N SER A 391 -6.40 9.80 -7.41
CA SER A 391 -7.12 10.98 -7.88
C SER A 391 -7.54 11.87 -6.70
N LEU A 392 -7.43 13.19 -6.88
CA LEU A 392 -7.95 14.14 -5.92
C LEU A 392 -9.50 14.14 -5.92
N PRO A 393 -10.12 14.35 -4.76
CA PRO A 393 -11.57 14.57 -4.65
C PRO A 393 -12.07 15.64 -5.64
N PRO A 394 -13.29 15.49 -6.18
CA PRO A 394 -14.30 14.50 -5.81
C PRO A 394 -14.14 13.13 -6.48
N ARG A 395 -13.25 12.97 -7.47
CA ARG A 395 -13.05 11.70 -8.18
C ARG A 395 -12.16 10.79 -7.35
N VAL A 396 -12.72 9.71 -6.82
CA VAL A 396 -11.97 8.76 -5.97
C VAL A 396 -11.62 7.53 -6.80
N SER A 397 -10.42 7.51 -7.35
CA SER A 397 -9.90 6.42 -8.19
C SER A 397 -8.38 6.32 -8.09
N VAL A 398 -7.83 5.19 -8.55
CA VAL A 398 -6.39 5.00 -8.76
C VAL A 398 -6.01 5.44 -10.17
N ARG A 399 -4.92 6.18 -10.30
CA ARG A 399 -4.38 6.67 -11.58
C ARG A 399 -3.49 5.60 -12.23
N ASP A 400 -3.32 5.67 -13.54
CA ASP A 400 -2.33 4.85 -14.28
C ASP A 400 -0.88 5.36 -14.09
N ASP A 401 -0.73 6.42 -13.29
CA ASP A 401 0.54 6.99 -12.86
C ASP A 401 1.11 6.19 -11.68
N CYS A 402 2.43 6.03 -11.65
CA CYS A 402 3.09 5.25 -10.62
C CYS A 402 4.44 5.81 -10.17
N LEU A 403 4.88 5.32 -9.02
CA LEU A 403 6.20 5.54 -8.45
C LEU A 403 6.79 4.17 -8.09
N LEU A 404 7.97 3.87 -8.63
CA LEU A 404 8.71 2.65 -8.35
C LEU A 404 9.95 3.00 -7.52
N LEU A 405 10.25 2.18 -6.53
CA LEU A 405 11.55 2.24 -5.85
C LEU A 405 12.44 1.11 -6.38
N VAL A 406 13.33 1.46 -7.31
CA VAL A 406 14.25 0.52 -7.95
C VAL A 406 15.52 0.39 -7.10
N LYS A 407 16.05 -0.82 -6.95
CA LYS A 407 17.28 -1.09 -6.22
C LYS A 407 18.36 -1.62 -7.18
N GLY A 408 19.53 -1.00 -7.19
CA GLY A 408 20.72 -1.56 -7.85
C GLY A 408 21.23 -2.79 -7.09
N LYS A 409 21.56 -3.88 -7.79
CA LYS A 409 22.11 -5.10 -7.19
C LYS A 409 23.64 -5.17 -7.22
N ARG A 410 24.29 -4.35 -8.05
CA ARG A 410 25.76 -4.19 -8.12
C ARG A 410 26.15 -2.85 -7.48
N GLY A 411 27.23 -2.81 -6.68
CA GLY A 411 27.67 -1.61 -5.94
C GLY A 411 27.08 -1.49 -4.52
N ASN A 412 26.91 -0.27 -4.01
CA ASN A 412 26.42 0.01 -2.64
C ASN A 412 24.94 -0.33 -2.40
N GLY A 413 24.23 -0.89 -3.39
CA GLY A 413 22.83 -1.25 -3.25
C GLY A 413 21.89 -0.05 -3.25
N ASP A 414 22.26 1.01 -3.98
CA ASP A 414 21.54 2.28 -4.02
C ASP A 414 20.10 2.11 -4.53
N TYR A 415 19.23 2.97 -4.02
CA TYR A 415 17.81 3.00 -4.37
C TYR A 415 17.52 4.21 -5.22
N PHE A 416 16.71 4.04 -6.25
CA PHE A 416 16.41 5.07 -7.22
C PHE A 416 14.89 5.13 -7.43
N PRO A 417 14.24 6.22 -6.96
CA PRO A 417 12.84 6.43 -7.25
C PRO A 417 12.65 6.75 -8.74
N PHE A 418 11.77 6.00 -9.39
CA PHE A 418 11.30 6.24 -10.75
C PHE A 418 9.84 6.63 -10.72
N ILE A 419 9.49 7.72 -11.39
CA ILE A 419 8.12 8.19 -11.47
C ILE A 419 7.67 8.23 -12.92
N ILE A 420 6.43 7.79 -13.15
CA ILE A 420 5.79 7.84 -14.46
C ILE A 420 4.45 8.54 -14.29
N LEU A 421 4.32 9.73 -14.86
CA LEU A 421 3.15 10.61 -14.69
C LEU A 421 2.58 11.08 -16.02
N THR A 422 1.30 11.42 -15.99
CA THR A 422 0.67 12.25 -17.03
C THR A 422 0.34 13.63 -16.45
N MET A 423 0.89 14.69 -17.05
CA MET A 423 0.72 16.08 -16.63
C MET A 423 0.36 16.97 -17.82
N MET A 424 -0.80 17.63 -17.81
CA MET A 424 -1.22 18.59 -18.86
C MET A 424 -1.08 18.07 -20.31
N GLY A 425 -1.38 16.79 -20.56
CA GLY A 425 -1.25 16.20 -21.89
C GLY A 425 0.17 15.74 -22.26
N LEU A 426 1.12 15.85 -21.34
CA LEU A 426 2.47 15.33 -21.45
C LEU A 426 2.64 14.06 -20.62
N GLY A 427 3.36 13.09 -21.15
CA GLY A 427 3.88 11.95 -20.41
C GLY A 427 5.27 12.26 -19.87
N VAL A 428 5.50 11.99 -18.59
CA VAL A 428 6.79 12.18 -17.92
C VAL A 428 7.28 10.85 -17.39
N ILE A 429 8.48 10.44 -17.79
CA ILE A 429 9.23 9.34 -17.17
C ILE A 429 10.46 9.98 -16.54
N ALA A 430 10.61 9.89 -15.23
CA ALA A 430 11.73 10.52 -14.55
C ALA A 430 12.38 9.59 -13.52
N ARG A 431 13.71 9.65 -13.46
CA ARG A 431 14.50 9.19 -12.31
C ARG A 431 14.70 10.37 -11.38
N LEU A 432 14.43 10.16 -10.09
CA LEU A 432 14.54 11.20 -9.09
C LEU A 432 15.85 11.04 -8.30
N ASP A 433 16.71 12.06 -8.30
CA ASP A 433 18.04 12.06 -7.68
C ASP A 433 18.04 12.87 -6.36
N PHE A 434 18.86 12.44 -5.39
CA PHE A 434 18.80 12.87 -3.98
C PHE A 434 19.51 14.20 -3.66
N ASP A 435 18.85 15.07 -2.88
CA ASP A 435 19.16 15.51 -1.49
C ASP A 435 18.03 16.47 -0.99
N THR A 436 18.00 16.93 0.26
CA THR A 436 16.81 17.22 1.12
C THR A 436 15.68 18.26 0.77
N SER A 437 14.46 17.87 1.24
CA SER A 437 13.29 18.61 1.77
C SER A 437 12.06 18.98 0.89
N SER A 438 10.91 18.46 1.34
CA SER A 438 9.50 18.88 1.12
C SER A 438 8.79 18.58 -0.22
N PHE A 439 8.50 17.30 -0.46
CA PHE A 439 7.44 16.82 -1.37
C PHE A 439 6.32 16.06 -0.66
N LYS A 440 5.46 16.78 0.07
CA LYS A 440 4.22 16.24 0.65
C LYS A 440 3.33 15.44 -0.33
N PRO A 441 3.18 15.83 -1.62
CA PRO A 441 2.27 15.14 -2.54
C PRO A 441 2.66 13.69 -2.85
N LEU A 442 3.97 13.41 -2.89
CA LEU A 442 4.47 12.05 -3.05
C LEU A 442 4.07 11.21 -1.85
N ILE A 443 4.31 11.73 -0.64
CA ILE A 443 4.00 11.05 0.63
C ILE A 443 2.50 10.78 0.78
N SER A 444 1.64 11.68 0.32
CA SER A 444 0.18 11.50 0.38
C SER A 444 -0.41 10.71 -0.79
N ARG A 445 0.39 10.34 -1.80
CA ARG A 445 -0.06 9.74 -3.08
C ARG A 445 -1.08 10.61 -3.84
N GLU A 446 -1.16 11.88 -3.52
CA GLU A 446 -2.20 12.79 -4.01
C GLU A 446 -1.59 13.78 -5.00
N LEU A 447 -1.70 13.44 -6.29
CA LEU A 447 -1.28 14.31 -7.39
C LEU A 447 -2.52 14.88 -8.10
N GLY A 448 -2.65 16.20 -8.08
CA GLY A 448 -3.63 16.91 -8.88
C GLY A 448 -3.05 18.23 -9.34
N PHE A 449 -3.27 18.53 -10.61
CA PHE A 449 -2.77 19.75 -11.21
C PHE A 449 -3.53 20.95 -10.63
N ASP A 450 -2.89 21.61 -9.68
CA ASP A 450 -3.37 22.82 -9.02
C ASP A 450 -2.19 23.61 -8.46
N ASP A 451 -2.47 24.85 -8.04
CA ASP A 451 -1.48 25.76 -7.48
C ASP A 451 -1.18 25.50 -5.99
N PHE A 452 -1.51 24.31 -5.46
CA PHE A 452 -1.18 23.97 -4.08
C PHE A 452 0.35 24.00 -3.90
N PRO A 453 0.90 24.84 -3.00
CA PRO A 453 2.34 25.12 -2.97
C PRO A 453 3.24 23.88 -2.89
N PRO A 454 2.91 22.83 -2.12
CA PRO A 454 3.69 21.58 -2.12
C PRO A 454 3.71 20.81 -3.45
N ARG A 455 2.68 20.94 -4.29
CA ARG A 455 2.62 20.35 -5.64
C ARG A 455 3.33 21.21 -6.68
N ARG A 456 3.24 22.53 -6.56
CA ARG A 456 3.93 23.47 -7.46
C ARG A 456 5.43 23.22 -7.53
N HIS A 457 6.08 22.95 -6.40
CA HIS A 457 7.51 22.62 -6.40
C HIS A 457 7.79 21.34 -7.22
N LEU A 458 6.90 20.34 -7.17
CA LEU A 458 7.12 19.03 -7.82
C LEU A 458 6.97 19.21 -9.32
N TYR A 459 5.97 20.00 -9.70
CA TYR A 459 5.74 20.37 -11.07
C TYR A 459 6.92 21.16 -11.63
N ASN A 460 7.46 22.13 -10.89
CA ASN A 460 8.65 22.86 -11.36
C ASN A 460 9.87 21.95 -11.59
N VAL A 461 10.08 20.94 -10.74
CA VAL A 461 11.19 19.97 -10.91
C VAL A 461 10.96 19.05 -12.12
N LEU A 462 9.70 18.67 -12.38
CA LEU A 462 9.34 17.74 -13.46
C LEU A 462 8.92 18.43 -14.76
N TRP A 463 8.88 19.77 -14.81
CA TRP A 463 8.35 20.49 -15.96
C TRP A 463 9.36 20.47 -17.12
N PRO A 464 8.94 20.13 -18.35
CA PRO A 464 9.85 20.11 -19.49
C PRO A 464 10.32 21.50 -19.91
N ASN A 465 11.58 21.58 -20.32
CA ASN A 465 12.04 22.64 -21.24
C ASN A 465 11.83 22.24 -22.71
N THR A 466 11.75 20.93 -23.01
CA THR A 466 11.55 20.37 -24.35
C THR A 466 10.71 19.10 -24.28
N THR A 467 10.04 18.75 -25.38
CA THR A 467 9.32 17.47 -25.54
C THR A 467 9.98 16.66 -26.65
N GLU A 468 10.31 15.41 -26.37
CA GLU A 468 10.88 14.49 -27.34
C GLU A 468 9.79 13.97 -28.28
N LYS A 469 10.06 14.06 -29.59
CA LYS A 469 9.15 13.59 -30.65
C LYS A 469 9.73 12.44 -31.48
N ASN A 470 11.04 12.21 -31.38
CA ASN A 470 11.73 11.19 -32.16
C ASN A 470 11.95 9.94 -31.30
N GLN A 471 11.54 8.77 -31.80
CA GLN A 471 11.65 7.50 -31.07
C GLN A 471 13.09 7.13 -30.68
N LEU A 472 14.07 7.40 -31.54
CA LEU A 472 15.48 7.12 -31.25
C LEU A 472 15.99 8.00 -30.11
N GLU A 473 15.58 9.27 -30.06
CA GLU A 473 15.94 10.18 -28.96
C GLU A 473 15.26 9.79 -27.65
N ILE A 474 13.99 9.38 -27.70
CA ILE A 474 13.28 8.81 -26.54
C ILE A 474 14.05 7.59 -26.02
N GLU A 475 14.47 6.67 -26.90
CA GLU A 475 15.24 5.49 -26.50
C GLU A 475 16.57 5.88 -25.84
N LYS A 476 17.33 6.80 -26.46
CA LYS A 476 18.62 7.27 -25.91
C LYS A 476 18.43 7.84 -24.51
N LYS A 477 17.42 8.69 -24.29
CA LYS A 477 17.16 9.26 -22.97
C LYS A 477 16.69 8.21 -21.97
N ILE A 478 15.84 7.26 -22.36
CA ILE A 478 15.46 6.13 -21.47
C ILE A 478 16.70 5.34 -21.06
N CYS A 479 17.60 5.03 -21.99
CA CYS A 479 18.88 4.37 -21.68
C CYS A 479 19.73 5.23 -20.72
N PHE A 480 19.75 6.55 -20.89
CA PHE A 480 20.43 7.47 -19.98
C PHE A 480 19.84 7.46 -18.56
N LEU A 481 18.51 7.41 -18.41
CA LEU A 481 17.86 7.28 -17.11
C LEU A 481 18.31 6.00 -16.37
N LEU A 482 18.54 4.92 -17.11
CA LEU A 482 18.95 3.63 -16.58
C LEU A 482 20.47 3.46 -16.41
N LYS A 483 21.31 4.31 -17.04
CA LYS A 483 22.79 4.17 -17.05
C LYS A 483 23.39 4.01 -15.64
N PRO A 484 23.11 4.89 -14.65
CA PRO A 484 23.67 4.79 -13.29
C PRO A 484 23.29 3.50 -12.55
N LEU A 485 22.24 2.81 -13.00
CA LEU A 485 21.72 1.59 -12.38
C LEU A 485 22.37 0.31 -12.92
N SER A 486 23.03 0.40 -14.07
CA SER A 486 23.53 -0.73 -14.83
C SER A 486 24.96 -1.16 -14.43
N GLY A 487 25.61 -0.36 -13.57
CA GLY A 487 26.97 -0.62 -13.07
C GLY A 487 28.04 -0.57 -14.17
N SER A 488 27.81 0.16 -15.27
CA SER A 488 28.86 0.37 -16.27
C SER A 488 29.94 1.26 -15.65
N GLU A 489 31.11 0.66 -15.40
CA GLU A 489 32.39 1.36 -15.34
C GLU A 489 32.51 2.31 -16.56
N GLY A 490 33.20 3.44 -16.35
CA GLY A 490 33.15 4.64 -17.18
C GLY A 490 33.18 4.43 -18.70
N GLU A 491 32.45 5.28 -19.41
CA GLU A 491 32.78 5.56 -20.80
C GLU A 491 34.10 6.36 -20.83
N PRO A 492 35.00 6.07 -21.78
CA PRO A 492 36.29 6.73 -21.87
C PRO A 492 36.06 8.21 -22.19
N GLU A 493 36.74 9.09 -21.47
CA GLU A 493 36.88 10.50 -21.86
C GLU A 493 37.25 10.55 -23.34
N GLU A 494 36.36 11.11 -24.15
CA GLU A 494 36.71 11.61 -25.48
C GLU A 494 37.85 12.60 -25.27
N LYS A 495 39.07 12.15 -25.57
CA LYS A 495 40.21 13.04 -25.81
C LYS A 495 39.80 13.99 -26.93
N LEU A 496 39.41 15.19 -26.54
CA LEU A 496 39.44 16.37 -27.39
C LEU A 496 40.87 16.51 -27.92
N ASN A 497 41.07 16.06 -29.16
CA ASN A 497 42.20 16.47 -29.97
C ASN A 497 42.07 17.97 -30.20
N ALA A 498 42.87 18.76 -29.50
CA ALA A 498 43.20 20.11 -29.91
C ALA A 498 44.53 20.05 -30.68
N SER A 499 44.42 20.23 -32.00
CA SER A 499 45.48 20.73 -32.86
C SER A 499 45.82 22.18 -32.53
#